data_AF-A0A1M7YVD9-F1
#
_entry.id   AF-A0A1M7YVD9-F1
#
_cell.length_a   1.000
_cell.length_b   1.000
_cell.length_c   1.000
_cell.angle_alpha   90.00
_cell.angle_beta   90.00
_cell.angle_gamma   90.00
#
_symmetry.space_group_name_H-M   'P 1'
#
loop_
_entity.id
_entity.type
_entity.pdbx_description
1 polymer ?
#
loop_
_entity_poly.entity_id
_entity_poly.type
_entity_poly.pdbx_seq_one_letter_code
_entity_poly.pdbx_strand_id
1 'polypeptide(L)'
;MKPLLNQLNNYTSILDIEHLYVIAGEDYSAFLKQYRHVVYLTGLTQYWQLQLKKRRTASNQKHFREARKAQANEYQRLTSQIYQDTRIDINRSYSHDEVFDLMVKQHSRFHIVLSVYAKPLLAAIQYAKANTGLWKRFKQELRLVGIDYRSVTSLLKAIYYQNETDYAYCLDAIYKQFQSFYQHETDRDFETLVLEAMSFNLIFTNTTSCFKRDNLRITLPELFIIKACLSQAMNRTEYHQCTVEHLGFSF
;
A
#
# COMPACT_ATOMS: atom_id res chain seq x y z
N MET A 1 -10.91 11.86 -8.59
CA MET A 1 -9.45 11.96 -8.85
C MET A 1 -8.61 11.86 -7.56
N LYS A 2 -8.79 12.72 -6.55
CA LYS A 2 -8.19 12.58 -5.21
C LYS A 2 -8.41 11.19 -4.56
N PRO A 3 -9.60 10.56 -4.66
CA PRO A 3 -9.81 9.20 -4.14
C PRO A 3 -8.95 8.14 -4.82
N LEU A 4 -8.67 8.31 -6.12
CA LEU A 4 -7.95 7.32 -6.92
C LEU A 4 -6.43 7.40 -6.69
N LEU A 5 -5.87 8.60 -6.51
CA LEU A 5 -4.48 8.75 -6.01
C LEU A 5 -4.33 8.25 -4.57
N ASN A 6 -5.35 8.49 -3.72
CA ASN A 6 -5.36 7.96 -2.35
C ASN A 6 -5.40 6.43 -2.31
N GLN A 7 -6.10 5.79 -3.26
CA GLN A 7 -6.12 4.33 -3.42
C GLN A 7 -4.76 3.75 -3.86
N LEU A 8 -3.83 4.58 -4.34
CA LEU A 8 -2.45 4.19 -4.67
C LEU A 8 -1.46 4.46 -3.52
N ASN A 9 -1.92 4.78 -2.31
CA ASN A 9 -1.03 5.27 -1.24
C ASN A 9 -0.19 4.21 -0.49
N ASN A 10 -0.30 2.92 -0.80
CA ASN A 10 0.29 1.89 0.05
C ASN A 10 1.57 1.20 -0.47
N TYR A 11 2.38 1.80 -1.34
CA TYR A 11 3.66 1.20 -1.79
C TYR A 11 4.80 1.25 -0.75
N THR A 12 4.44 1.55 0.49
CA THR A 12 5.26 1.46 1.70
C THR A 12 5.16 0.04 2.28
N SER A 13 5.98 -0.30 3.26
CA SER A 13 5.90 -1.56 4.00
C SER A 13 4.62 -1.75 4.83
N ILE A 14 3.77 -0.73 4.93
CA ILE A 14 2.52 -0.79 5.69
C ILE A 14 1.51 -1.71 4.99
N LEU A 15 1.49 -2.96 5.44
CA LEU A 15 0.43 -3.94 5.17
C LEU A 15 -0.46 -4.03 6.41
N ASP A 16 -1.76 -3.76 6.24
CA ASP A 16 -2.75 -4.06 7.29
C ASP A 16 -3.23 -5.51 7.18
N ILE A 17 -4.05 -5.93 8.15
CA ILE A 17 -4.57 -7.30 8.23
C ILE A 17 -5.40 -7.69 7.01
N GLU A 18 -6.12 -6.76 6.36
CA GLU A 18 -6.86 -7.03 5.13
C GLU A 18 -5.91 -7.39 4.00
N HIS A 19 -4.83 -6.61 3.84
CA HIS A 19 -3.81 -6.92 2.85
C HIS A 19 -3.16 -8.29 3.10
N LEU A 20 -2.88 -8.65 4.36
CA LEU A 20 -2.30 -9.95 4.69
C LEU A 20 -3.19 -11.11 4.24
N TYR A 21 -4.50 -11.02 4.53
CA TYR A 21 -5.48 -12.03 4.09
C TYR A 21 -5.59 -12.08 2.56
N VAL A 22 -5.63 -10.93 1.89
CA VAL A 22 -5.69 -10.85 0.43
C VAL A 22 -4.43 -11.45 -0.22
N ILE A 23 -3.24 -11.20 0.34
CA ILE A 23 -1.98 -11.79 -0.15
C ILE A 23 -1.97 -13.31 0.11
N ALA A 24 -2.44 -13.76 1.27
CA ALA A 24 -2.55 -15.18 1.59
C ALA A 24 -3.60 -15.92 0.74
N GLY A 25 -4.52 -15.20 0.09
CA GLY A 25 -5.64 -15.79 -0.66
C GLY A 25 -6.80 -16.23 0.25
N GLU A 26 -6.88 -15.68 1.45
CA GLU A 26 -7.81 -16.07 2.50
C GLU A 26 -9.00 -15.11 2.64
N ASP A 27 -10.13 -15.60 3.17
CA ASP A 27 -11.36 -14.82 3.29
C ASP A 27 -11.33 -13.85 4.49
N TYR A 28 -10.97 -12.60 4.21
CA TYR A 28 -10.99 -11.51 5.20
C TYR A 28 -12.38 -11.29 5.85
N SER A 29 -13.48 -11.61 5.15
CA SER A 29 -14.82 -11.44 5.70
C SER A 29 -15.12 -12.43 6.83
N ALA A 30 -14.60 -13.66 6.71
CA ALA A 30 -14.66 -14.67 7.76
C ALA A 30 -13.86 -14.23 8.99
N PHE A 31 -12.65 -13.68 8.79
CA PHE A 31 -11.85 -13.07 9.86
C PHE A 31 -12.63 -11.96 10.58
N LEU A 32 -13.22 -11.02 9.84
CA LEU A 32 -13.98 -9.91 10.42
C LEU A 32 -15.15 -10.38 11.30
N LYS A 33 -15.83 -11.46 10.89
CA LYS A 33 -16.92 -12.05 11.68
C LYS A 33 -16.39 -12.60 13.02
N GLN A 34 -15.27 -13.32 13.00
CA GLN A 34 -14.65 -13.86 14.21
C GLN A 34 -14.11 -12.74 15.12
N TYR A 35 -13.44 -11.74 14.55
CA TYR A 35 -12.95 -10.57 15.28
C TYR A 35 -14.09 -9.83 16.01
N ARG A 36 -15.22 -9.59 15.33
CA ARG A 36 -16.41 -8.98 15.96
C ARG A 36 -16.95 -9.79 17.13
N HIS A 37 -16.89 -11.12 17.04
CA HIS A 37 -17.29 -11.99 18.13
C HIS A 37 -16.36 -11.86 19.34
N VAL A 38 -15.05 -11.79 19.14
CA VAL A 38 -14.07 -11.51 20.21
C VAL A 38 -14.32 -10.15 20.87
N VAL A 39 -14.62 -9.12 20.08
CA VAL A 39 -14.98 -7.78 20.59
C VAL A 39 -16.25 -7.85 21.46
N TYR A 40 -17.28 -8.57 20.99
CA TYR A 40 -18.50 -8.78 21.78
C TYR A 40 -18.21 -9.48 23.12
N LEU A 41 -17.45 -10.58 23.12
CA LEU A 41 -17.07 -11.31 24.34
C LEU A 41 -16.21 -10.47 25.29
N THR A 42 -15.39 -9.57 24.74
CA THR A 42 -14.63 -8.60 25.53
C THR A 42 -15.56 -7.63 26.25
N GLY A 43 -16.55 -7.07 25.55
CA GLY A 43 -17.57 -6.21 26.15
C GLY A 43 -18.40 -6.93 27.22
N LEU A 44 -18.78 -8.18 26.97
CA LEU A 44 -19.50 -9.01 27.94
C LEU A 44 -18.66 -9.28 29.20
N THR A 45 -17.36 -9.55 29.03
CA THR A 45 -16.43 -9.77 30.15
C THR A 45 -16.28 -8.50 30.99
N GLN A 46 -16.13 -7.34 30.35
CA GLN A 46 -16.07 -6.03 31.01
C GLN A 46 -17.37 -5.72 31.76
N TYR A 47 -18.53 -5.98 31.14
CA TYR A 47 -19.83 -5.82 31.80
C TYR A 47 -19.92 -6.63 33.09
N TRP A 48 -19.60 -7.93 33.03
CA TRP A 48 -19.67 -8.78 34.23
C TRP A 48 -18.62 -8.43 35.27
N GLN A 49 -17.45 -7.93 34.85
CA GLN A 49 -16.46 -7.38 35.77
C GLN A 49 -17.01 -6.16 36.54
N LEU A 50 -17.74 -5.26 35.86
CA LEU A 50 -18.40 -4.12 36.51
C LEU A 50 -19.51 -4.58 37.47
N GLN A 51 -20.32 -5.56 37.08
CA GLN A 51 -21.36 -6.12 37.96
C GLN A 51 -20.75 -6.78 39.20
N LEU A 52 -19.62 -7.48 39.05
CA LEU A 52 -18.85 -8.04 40.17
C LEU A 52 -18.33 -6.97 41.14
N LYS A 53 -17.81 -5.86 40.60
CA LYS A 53 -17.35 -4.72 41.41
C LYS A 53 -18.50 -4.09 42.18
N LYS A 54 -19.70 -4.01 41.58
CA LYS A 54 -20.92 -3.48 42.23
C LYS A 54 -21.47 -4.44 43.30
N ARG A 55 -21.59 -5.74 42.98
CA ARG A 55 -22.16 -6.74 43.89
C ARG A 55 -21.45 -8.09 43.70
N ARG A 56 -20.76 -8.54 44.73
CA ARG A 56 -20.01 -9.82 44.74
C ARG A 56 -20.93 -11.01 45.04
N THR A 57 -21.87 -11.30 44.15
CA THR A 57 -22.74 -12.50 44.26
C THR A 57 -22.07 -13.72 43.60
N ALA A 58 -22.44 -14.92 44.04
CA ALA A 58 -22.01 -16.16 43.40
C ALA A 58 -22.41 -16.22 41.91
N SER A 59 -23.60 -15.69 41.57
CA SER A 59 -24.06 -15.59 40.18
C SER A 59 -23.18 -14.67 39.32
N ASN A 60 -22.85 -13.47 39.81
CA ASN A 60 -21.97 -12.54 39.08
C ASN A 60 -20.56 -13.11 38.92
N GLN A 61 -20.03 -13.81 39.94
CA GLN A 61 -18.77 -14.53 39.84
C GLN A 61 -18.81 -15.61 38.76
N LYS A 62 -19.90 -16.39 38.69
CA LYS A 62 -20.09 -17.43 37.68
C LYS A 62 -20.12 -16.84 36.27
N HIS A 63 -20.96 -15.84 36.02
CA HIS A 63 -21.08 -15.21 34.70
C HIS A 63 -19.78 -14.55 34.23
N PHE A 64 -19.04 -13.88 35.11
CA PHE A 64 -17.72 -13.35 34.76
C PHE A 64 -16.72 -14.43 34.39
N ARG A 65 -16.67 -15.54 35.14
CA ARG A 65 -15.77 -16.66 34.82
C ARG A 65 -16.13 -17.30 33.48
N GLU A 66 -17.42 -17.48 33.21
CA GLU A 66 -17.91 -18.02 31.94
C GLU A 66 -17.57 -17.09 30.76
N ALA A 67 -17.87 -15.79 30.88
CA ALA A 67 -17.56 -14.81 29.85
C ALA A 67 -16.05 -14.71 29.59
N ARG A 68 -15.23 -14.66 30.67
CA ARG A 68 -13.77 -14.62 30.56
C ARG A 68 -13.19 -15.88 29.91
N LYS A 69 -13.73 -17.07 30.24
CA LYS A 69 -13.31 -18.33 29.61
C LYS A 69 -13.68 -18.36 28.12
N ALA A 70 -14.90 -17.94 27.77
CA ALA A 70 -15.33 -17.86 26.38
C ALA A 70 -14.47 -16.86 25.59
N GLN A 71 -14.20 -15.68 26.14
CA GLN A 71 -13.32 -14.68 25.53
C GLN A 71 -11.90 -15.24 25.29
N ALA A 72 -11.31 -15.89 26.29
CA ALA A 72 -9.96 -16.45 26.17
C ALA A 72 -9.88 -17.54 25.09
N ASN A 73 -10.86 -18.45 25.07
CA ASN A 73 -10.93 -19.51 24.06
C ASN A 73 -11.07 -18.94 22.64
N GLU A 74 -11.95 -17.96 22.46
CA GLU A 74 -12.20 -17.35 21.15
C GLU A 74 -11.01 -16.52 20.68
N TYR A 75 -10.34 -15.80 21.60
CA TYR A 75 -9.12 -15.07 21.30
C TYR A 75 -7.98 -16.03 20.88
N GLN A 76 -7.80 -17.12 21.60
CA GLN A 76 -6.81 -18.15 21.24
C GLN A 76 -7.11 -18.76 19.86
N ARG A 77 -8.38 -19.04 19.56
CA ARG A 77 -8.80 -19.52 18.24
C ARG A 77 -8.48 -18.50 17.16
N LEU A 78 -8.83 -17.23 17.36
CA LEU A 78 -8.58 -16.15 16.40
C LEU A 78 -7.07 -15.99 16.13
N THR A 79 -6.25 -15.91 17.19
CA THR A 79 -4.79 -15.77 17.06
C THR A 79 -4.16 -16.95 16.30
N SER A 80 -4.62 -18.17 16.58
CA SER A 80 -4.15 -19.38 15.90
C SER A 80 -4.54 -19.38 14.42
N GLN A 81 -5.77 -18.95 14.10
CA GLN A 81 -6.25 -18.87 12.73
C GLN A 81 -5.45 -17.83 11.93
N ILE A 82 -5.22 -16.63 12.48
CA ILE A 82 -4.41 -15.60 11.81
C ILE A 82 -3.03 -16.16 11.46
N TYR A 83 -2.37 -16.85 12.40
CA TYR A 83 -1.08 -17.45 12.13
C TYR A 83 -1.14 -18.57 11.09
N GLN A 84 -2.19 -19.38 11.07
CA GLN A 84 -2.36 -20.43 10.06
C GLN A 84 -2.54 -19.84 8.66
N ASP A 85 -3.39 -18.81 8.55
CA ASP A 85 -3.76 -18.14 7.31
C ASP A 85 -2.59 -17.31 6.74
N THR A 86 -1.93 -16.53 7.60
CA THR A 86 -0.99 -15.47 7.17
C THR A 86 0.46 -15.71 7.58
N ARG A 87 0.71 -16.71 8.44
CA ARG A 87 2.02 -16.96 9.11
C ARG A 87 2.54 -15.78 9.94
N ILE A 88 1.70 -14.79 10.22
CA ILE A 88 2.02 -13.67 11.12
C ILE A 88 1.59 -14.04 12.54
N ASP A 89 2.55 -14.05 13.47
CA ASP A 89 2.27 -14.26 14.89
C ASP A 89 1.90 -12.94 15.56
N ILE A 90 0.61 -12.71 15.75
CA ILE A 90 0.13 -11.45 16.35
C ILE A 90 0.52 -11.26 17.83
N ASN A 91 1.14 -12.25 18.47
CA ASN A 91 1.71 -12.09 19.81
C ASN A 91 3.10 -11.44 19.79
N ARG A 92 3.73 -11.35 18.61
CA ARG A 92 4.98 -10.62 18.40
C ARG A 92 4.68 -9.20 17.90
N SER A 93 5.46 -8.23 18.39
CA SER A 93 5.51 -6.91 17.78
C SER A 93 6.40 -6.97 16.54
N TYR A 94 5.80 -6.68 15.38
CA TYR A 94 6.52 -6.49 14.13
C TYR A 94 6.48 -5.01 13.74
N SER A 95 7.60 -4.51 13.21
CA SER A 95 7.59 -3.32 12.37
C SER A 95 6.88 -3.63 11.04
N HIS A 96 6.37 -2.58 10.38
CA HIS A 96 5.79 -2.71 9.03
C HIS A 96 6.77 -3.37 8.05
N ASP A 97 8.04 -3.02 8.20
CA ASP A 97 9.14 -3.53 7.39
C ASP A 97 9.31 -5.04 7.51
N GLU A 98 9.32 -5.55 8.74
CA GLU A 98 9.41 -6.98 9.00
C GLU A 98 8.19 -7.73 8.46
N VAL A 99 6.99 -7.18 8.58
CA VAL A 99 5.78 -7.79 8.02
C VAL A 99 5.89 -7.91 6.51
N PHE A 100 6.29 -6.84 5.82
CA PHE A 100 6.47 -6.86 4.37
C PHE A 100 7.51 -7.90 3.95
N ASP A 101 8.68 -7.95 4.62
CA ASP A 101 9.74 -8.90 4.30
C ASP A 101 9.30 -10.36 4.54
N LEU A 102 8.50 -10.61 5.57
CA LEU A 102 7.89 -11.92 5.80
C LEU A 102 6.92 -12.32 4.69
N MET A 103 6.11 -11.38 4.20
CA MET A 103 5.19 -11.64 3.10
C MET A 103 5.93 -11.90 1.80
N VAL A 104 7.00 -11.14 1.50
CA VAL A 104 7.83 -11.36 0.31
C VAL A 104 8.46 -12.75 0.33
N LYS A 105 8.99 -13.18 1.49
CA LYS A 105 9.57 -14.52 1.66
C LYS A 105 8.57 -15.65 1.39
N GLN A 106 7.29 -15.43 1.68
CA GLN A 106 6.24 -16.43 1.55
C GLN A 106 5.59 -16.46 0.16
N HIS A 107 5.38 -15.28 -0.45
CA HIS A 107 4.53 -15.15 -1.62
C HIS A 107 5.21 -14.59 -2.87
N SER A 108 6.46 -14.14 -2.80
CA SER A 108 7.12 -13.28 -3.80
C SER A 108 6.61 -11.83 -3.79
N ARG A 109 7.49 -10.92 -4.24
CA ARG A 109 7.15 -9.51 -4.45
C ARG A 109 6.07 -9.35 -5.53
N PHE A 110 6.14 -10.13 -6.60
CA PHE A 110 5.21 -10.01 -7.72
C PHE A 110 3.79 -10.37 -7.33
N HIS A 111 3.61 -11.43 -6.55
CA HIS A 111 2.29 -11.80 -6.01
C HIS A 111 1.71 -10.68 -5.14
N ILE A 112 2.52 -10.06 -4.28
CA ILE A 112 2.06 -8.92 -3.47
C ILE A 112 1.60 -7.77 -4.37
N VAL A 113 2.34 -7.48 -5.46
CA VAL A 113 1.92 -6.49 -6.47
C VAL A 113 0.56 -6.84 -7.06
N LEU A 114 0.36 -8.08 -7.48
CA LEU A 114 -0.91 -8.51 -8.06
C LEU A 114 -2.08 -8.41 -7.07
N SER A 115 -1.87 -8.91 -5.84
CA SER A 115 -2.91 -9.05 -4.83
C SER A 115 -3.36 -7.70 -4.26
N VAL A 116 -2.43 -6.77 -4.03
CA VAL A 116 -2.73 -5.52 -3.34
C VAL A 116 -2.77 -4.32 -4.28
N TYR A 117 -1.85 -4.26 -5.23
CA TYR A 117 -1.47 -3.00 -5.87
C TYR A 117 -1.91 -2.89 -7.33
N ALA A 118 -2.03 -4.00 -8.05
CA ALA A 118 -2.26 -4.02 -9.49
C ALA A 118 -3.59 -3.35 -9.87
N LYS A 119 -4.68 -3.70 -9.18
CA LYS A 119 -6.02 -3.17 -9.50
C LYS A 119 -6.10 -1.63 -9.42
N PRO A 120 -5.76 -0.97 -8.30
CA PRO A 120 -5.80 0.49 -8.24
C PRO A 120 -4.81 1.12 -9.22
N LEU A 121 -3.61 0.55 -9.39
CA LEU A 121 -2.61 1.05 -10.34
C LEU A 121 -3.12 1.04 -11.78
N LEU A 122 -3.64 -0.09 -12.25
CA LEU A 122 -4.14 -0.24 -13.60
C LEU A 122 -5.34 0.68 -13.86
N ALA A 123 -6.24 0.84 -12.89
CA ALA A 123 -7.35 1.80 -12.98
C ALA A 123 -6.84 3.25 -13.14
N ALA A 124 -5.79 3.63 -12.40
CA ALA A 124 -5.18 4.95 -12.52
C ALA A 124 -4.56 5.20 -13.89
N ILE A 125 -3.86 4.20 -14.42
CA ILE A 125 -3.27 4.27 -15.75
C ILE A 125 -4.36 4.35 -16.83
N GLN A 126 -5.44 3.57 -16.71
CA GLN A 126 -6.56 3.64 -17.66
C GLN A 126 -7.20 5.03 -17.67
N TYR A 127 -7.44 5.61 -16.48
CA TYR A 127 -7.93 6.98 -16.36
C TYR A 127 -6.97 7.98 -17.02
N ALA A 128 -5.67 7.89 -16.73
CA ALA A 128 -4.68 8.77 -17.32
C ALA A 128 -4.66 8.64 -18.84
N LYS A 129 -4.74 7.43 -19.40
CA LYS A 129 -4.82 7.19 -20.85
C LYS A 129 -6.06 7.79 -21.51
N ALA A 130 -7.20 7.77 -20.82
CA ALA A 130 -8.44 8.37 -21.32
C ALA A 130 -8.36 9.91 -21.38
N ASN A 131 -7.53 10.53 -20.54
CA ASN A 131 -7.26 11.96 -20.56
C ASN A 131 -5.94 12.24 -21.31
N THR A 132 -6.02 12.49 -22.61
CA THR A 132 -4.84 12.63 -23.49
C THR A 132 -3.83 13.68 -23.01
N GLY A 133 -4.31 14.79 -22.43
CA GLY A 133 -3.47 15.84 -21.84
C GLY A 133 -2.68 15.34 -20.63
N LEU A 134 -3.36 14.67 -19.70
CA LEU A 134 -2.72 14.03 -18.54
C LEU A 134 -1.75 12.93 -18.97
N TRP A 135 -2.11 12.09 -19.95
CA TRP A 135 -1.25 11.03 -20.46
C TRP A 135 0.05 11.58 -21.07
N LYS A 136 -0.05 12.66 -21.86
CA LYS A 136 1.11 13.33 -22.45
C LYS A 136 2.05 13.88 -21.36
N ARG A 137 1.48 14.52 -20.34
CA ARG A 137 2.26 15.06 -19.21
C ARG A 137 2.91 13.95 -18.39
N PHE A 138 2.19 12.88 -18.09
CA PHE A 138 2.75 11.74 -17.38
C PHE A 138 4.01 11.18 -18.07
N LYS A 139 3.99 11.04 -19.41
CA LYS A 139 5.17 10.64 -20.18
C LYS A 139 6.32 11.64 -20.07
N GLN A 140 6.02 12.94 -20.01
CA GLN A 140 7.04 13.97 -19.81
C GLN A 140 7.65 13.86 -18.41
N GLU A 141 6.84 13.69 -17.37
CA GLU A 141 7.30 13.53 -15.99
C GLU A 141 8.16 12.27 -15.82
N LEU A 142 7.85 11.16 -16.51
CA LEU A 142 8.72 9.96 -16.53
C LEU A 142 10.09 10.27 -17.16
N ARG A 143 10.09 10.98 -18.29
CA ARG A 143 11.33 11.36 -18.98
C ARG A 143 12.20 12.30 -18.13
N LEU A 144 11.59 13.20 -17.36
CA LEU A 144 12.30 14.11 -16.46
C LEU A 144 13.02 13.40 -15.32
N VAL A 145 12.63 12.16 -15.01
CA VAL A 145 13.29 11.32 -14.00
C VAL A 145 14.11 10.18 -14.62
N GLY A 146 14.42 10.28 -15.92
CA GLY A 146 15.27 9.34 -16.63
C GLY A 146 14.61 8.02 -17.02
N ILE A 147 13.29 7.88 -16.88
CA ILE A 147 12.58 6.63 -17.18
C ILE A 147 11.89 6.70 -18.54
N ASP A 148 12.16 5.72 -19.41
CA ASP A 148 11.44 5.54 -20.66
C ASP A 148 10.02 5.01 -20.38
N TYR A 149 9.03 5.70 -20.94
CA TYR A 149 7.63 5.29 -20.88
C TYR A 149 7.41 3.88 -21.45
N ARG A 150 8.24 3.41 -22.39
CA ARG A 150 8.15 2.06 -22.95
C ARG A 150 8.39 1.01 -21.86
N SER A 151 9.38 1.22 -21.00
CA SER A 151 9.70 0.34 -19.86
C SER A 151 8.54 0.27 -18.88
N VAL A 152 7.94 1.42 -18.54
CA VAL A 152 6.72 1.49 -17.72
C VAL A 152 5.55 0.78 -18.40
N THR A 153 5.39 0.92 -19.72
CA THR A 153 4.31 0.25 -20.47
C THR A 153 4.48 -1.27 -20.45
N SER A 154 5.71 -1.77 -20.58
CA SER A 154 6.01 -3.20 -20.48
C SER A 154 5.78 -3.72 -19.07
N LEU A 155 6.19 -2.99 -18.03
CA LEU A 155 5.90 -3.36 -16.64
C LEU A 155 4.39 -3.48 -16.40
N LEU A 156 3.61 -2.49 -16.85
CA LEU A 156 2.15 -2.50 -16.70
C LEU A 156 1.48 -3.63 -17.49
N LYS A 157 2.04 -4.03 -18.63
CA LYS A 157 1.61 -5.23 -19.37
C LYS A 157 1.93 -6.50 -18.60
N ALA A 158 3.14 -6.62 -18.05
CA ALA A 158 3.52 -7.77 -17.24
C ALA A 158 2.60 -7.93 -16.02
N ILE A 159 2.26 -6.84 -15.34
CA ILE A 159 1.28 -6.83 -14.25
C ILE A 159 -0.11 -7.25 -14.75
N TYR A 160 -0.58 -6.68 -15.87
CA TYR A 160 -1.90 -6.99 -16.44
C TYR A 160 -2.04 -8.45 -16.86
N TYR A 161 -1.00 -9.02 -17.48
CA TYR A 161 -0.96 -10.41 -17.93
C TYR A 161 -0.43 -11.38 -16.87
N GLN A 162 -0.13 -10.90 -15.66
CA GLN A 162 0.38 -11.70 -14.54
C GLN A 162 1.66 -12.48 -14.90
N ASN A 163 2.57 -11.87 -15.67
CA ASN A 163 3.85 -12.48 -16.06
C ASN A 163 4.99 -12.01 -15.15
N GLU A 164 5.42 -12.88 -14.24
CA GLU A 164 6.48 -12.58 -13.26
C GLU A 164 7.86 -12.38 -13.90
N THR A 165 8.20 -13.18 -14.90
CA THR A 165 9.49 -13.09 -15.59
C THR A 165 9.63 -11.75 -16.31
N ASP A 166 8.59 -11.35 -17.05
CA ASP A 166 8.58 -10.05 -17.72
C ASP A 166 8.55 -8.91 -16.70
N TYR A 167 7.86 -9.08 -15.58
CA TYR A 167 7.84 -8.09 -14.50
C TYR A 167 9.26 -7.88 -13.96
N ALA A 168 9.98 -8.95 -13.60
CA ALA A 168 11.35 -8.87 -13.12
C ALA A 168 12.31 -8.22 -14.14
N TYR A 169 12.19 -8.58 -15.42
CA TYR A 169 12.97 -7.95 -16.49
C TYR A 169 12.68 -6.45 -16.61
N CYS A 170 11.41 -6.05 -16.54
CA CYS A 170 11.01 -4.64 -16.60
C CYS A 170 11.50 -3.86 -15.38
N LEU A 171 11.50 -4.46 -14.19
CA LEU A 171 12.06 -3.85 -12.98
C LEU A 171 13.55 -3.52 -13.16
N ASP A 172 14.34 -4.49 -13.59
CA ASP A 172 15.78 -4.31 -13.82
C ASP A 172 16.05 -3.21 -14.87
N ALA A 173 15.26 -3.18 -15.94
CA ALA A 173 15.36 -2.14 -16.96
C ALA A 173 15.05 -0.73 -16.42
N ILE A 174 14.01 -0.58 -15.59
CA ILE A 174 13.65 0.70 -14.96
C ILE A 174 14.72 1.12 -13.96
N TYR A 175 15.20 0.18 -13.14
CA TYR A 175 16.27 0.43 -12.17
C TYR A 175 17.54 0.94 -12.85
N LYS A 176 18.03 0.26 -13.90
CA LYS A 176 19.21 0.69 -14.68
C LYS A 176 19.05 2.07 -15.31
N GLN A 177 17.86 2.37 -15.83
CA GLN A 177 17.55 3.71 -16.38
C GLN A 177 17.63 4.78 -15.29
N PHE A 178 17.04 4.52 -14.13
CA PHE A 178 17.07 5.44 -12.99
C PHE A 178 18.52 5.65 -12.50
N GLN A 179 19.25 4.57 -12.26
CA GLN A 179 20.64 4.60 -11.80
C GLN A 179 21.54 5.39 -12.76
N SER A 180 21.43 5.13 -14.06
CA SER A 180 22.19 5.82 -15.10
C SER A 180 21.88 7.32 -15.14
N PHE A 181 20.61 7.70 -15.00
CA PHE A 181 20.19 9.09 -15.00
C PHE A 181 20.79 9.91 -13.85
N TYR A 182 20.87 9.32 -12.65
CA TYR A 182 21.45 9.98 -11.48
C TYR A 182 22.96 9.87 -11.36
N GLN A 183 23.63 9.11 -12.25
CA GLN A 183 25.09 8.90 -12.22
C GLN A 183 25.60 8.41 -10.84
N HIS A 184 24.79 7.64 -10.12
CA HIS A 184 25.16 7.09 -8.82
C HIS A 184 26.03 5.84 -8.94
N GLU A 185 26.77 5.53 -7.87
CA GLU A 185 27.58 4.32 -7.75
C GLU A 185 26.75 3.06 -8.02
N THR A 186 27.39 2.05 -8.63
CA THR A 186 26.72 0.82 -9.10
C THR A 186 26.10 -0.04 -7.99
N ASP A 187 26.48 0.23 -6.74
CA ASP A 187 26.26 -0.68 -5.62
C ASP A 187 25.08 -0.28 -4.71
N ARG A 188 24.40 0.83 -5.01
CA ARG A 188 23.21 1.27 -4.28
C ARG A 188 21.97 0.52 -4.75
N ASP A 189 21.18 -0.03 -3.84
CA ASP A 189 19.90 -0.65 -4.21
C ASP A 189 18.87 0.40 -4.69
N PHE A 190 17.84 -0.08 -5.40
CA PHE A 190 16.87 0.80 -6.05
C PHE A 190 16.06 1.67 -5.06
N GLU A 191 15.73 1.14 -3.89
CA GLU A 191 14.99 1.89 -2.87
C GLU A 191 15.84 3.05 -2.35
N THR A 192 17.10 2.77 -2.00
CA THR A 192 18.05 3.76 -1.52
C THR A 192 18.22 4.90 -2.53
N LEU A 193 18.37 4.59 -3.82
CA LEU A 193 18.49 5.61 -4.87
C LEU A 193 17.25 6.52 -4.95
N VAL A 194 16.04 5.95 -4.85
CA VAL A 194 14.80 6.74 -4.91
C VAL A 194 14.68 7.64 -3.68
N LEU A 195 14.99 7.13 -2.48
CA LEU A 195 14.95 7.91 -1.24
C LEU A 195 15.97 9.06 -1.24
N GLU A 196 17.19 8.82 -1.72
CA GLU A 196 18.21 9.87 -1.85
C GLU A 196 17.75 10.96 -2.83
N ALA A 197 17.29 10.56 -4.02
CA ALA A 197 16.81 11.49 -5.05
C ALA A 197 15.63 12.34 -4.57
N MET A 198 14.76 11.78 -3.72
CA MET A 198 13.68 12.52 -3.05
C MET A 198 14.17 13.47 -1.97
N SER A 199 15.09 13.03 -1.11
CA SER A 199 15.57 13.79 0.05
C SER A 199 16.25 15.09 -0.36
N PHE A 200 16.93 15.09 -1.51
CA PHE A 200 17.56 16.28 -2.08
C PHE A 200 16.60 17.13 -2.93
N ASN A 201 15.30 16.80 -2.97
CA ASN A 201 14.31 17.44 -3.85
C ASN A 201 14.76 17.47 -5.33
N LEU A 202 15.56 16.49 -5.76
CA LEU A 202 16.03 16.40 -7.15
C LEU A 202 14.89 15.96 -8.06
N ILE A 203 13.94 15.19 -7.51
CA ILE A 203 12.72 14.74 -8.18
C ILE A 203 11.49 14.82 -7.30
N PHE A 204 10.34 14.69 -7.97
CA PHE A 204 9.03 14.60 -7.34
C PHE A 204 8.66 15.84 -6.52
N THR A 205 9.13 17.03 -6.93
CA THR A 205 8.96 18.29 -6.19
C THR A 205 7.60 18.94 -6.32
N ASN A 206 6.83 18.61 -7.37
CA ASN A 206 5.55 19.24 -7.70
C ASN A 206 4.37 18.25 -7.68
N THR A 207 4.36 17.29 -6.75
CA THR A 207 3.24 16.35 -6.54
C THR A 207 2.01 17.02 -5.92
N THR A 208 0.84 16.42 -6.10
CA THR A 208 -0.41 16.82 -5.42
C THR A 208 -0.28 16.70 -3.90
N SER A 209 -1.05 17.48 -3.13
CA SER A 209 -1.04 17.47 -1.66
C SER A 209 -1.42 16.12 -1.02
N CYS A 210 -2.12 15.26 -1.76
CA CYS A 210 -2.45 13.90 -1.32
C CYS A 210 -1.32 12.87 -1.51
N PHE A 211 -0.21 13.25 -2.17
CA PHE A 211 0.95 12.39 -2.32
C PHE A 211 1.87 12.54 -1.11
N LYS A 212 2.03 11.46 -0.35
CA LYS A 212 2.97 11.40 0.79
C LYS A 212 4.39 11.16 0.27
N ARG A 213 5.24 12.19 0.35
CA ARG A 213 6.66 12.10 0.02
C ARG A 213 7.47 11.52 1.17
N ASP A 214 7.14 11.90 2.40
CA ASP A 214 7.89 11.50 3.58
C ASP A 214 7.54 10.06 3.96
N ASN A 215 8.20 9.11 3.30
CA ASN A 215 8.13 7.69 3.62
C ASN A 215 9.53 7.22 4.05
N LEU A 216 9.61 6.57 5.21
CA LEU A 216 10.85 6.00 5.73
C LEU A 216 11.31 4.78 4.93
N ARG A 217 10.38 4.09 4.25
CA ARG A 217 10.64 2.91 3.41
C ARG A 217 9.75 2.91 2.17
N ILE A 218 10.33 2.62 1.00
CA ILE A 218 9.67 2.44 -0.29
C ILE A 218 9.88 0.99 -0.73
N THR A 219 8.92 0.13 -0.41
CA THR A 219 9.04 -1.31 -0.68
C THR A 219 8.88 -1.66 -2.16
N LEU A 220 8.21 -0.80 -2.93
CA LEU A 220 8.00 -0.96 -4.38
C LEU A 220 8.44 0.30 -5.16
N PRO A 221 9.76 0.57 -5.34
CA PRO A 221 10.28 1.80 -5.95
C PRO A 221 9.75 2.07 -7.36
N GLU A 222 9.56 1.03 -8.18
CA GLU A 222 9.01 1.16 -9.52
C GLU A 222 7.57 1.71 -9.51
N LEU A 223 6.74 1.28 -8.57
CA LEU A 223 5.34 1.68 -8.48
C LEU A 223 5.25 3.07 -7.85
N PHE A 224 6.15 3.35 -6.90
CA PHE A 224 6.33 4.66 -6.33
C PHE A 224 6.66 5.70 -7.41
N ILE A 225 7.65 5.45 -8.26
CA ILE A 225 8.05 6.36 -9.36
C ILE A 225 6.87 6.62 -10.30
N ILE A 226 6.19 5.56 -10.75
CA ILE A 226 5.03 5.68 -11.65
C ILE A 226 3.98 6.60 -11.05
N LYS A 227 3.63 6.39 -9.78
CA LYS A 227 2.64 7.22 -9.09
C LYS A 227 3.13 8.65 -8.87
N ALA A 228 4.39 8.83 -8.48
CA ALA A 228 4.96 10.16 -8.26
C ALA A 228 4.89 10.99 -9.54
N CYS A 229 5.30 10.43 -10.67
CA CYS A 229 5.15 11.06 -11.99
C CYS A 229 3.69 11.33 -12.35
N LEU A 230 2.76 10.41 -12.04
CA LEU A 230 1.32 10.60 -12.26
C LEU A 230 0.79 11.78 -11.43
N SER A 231 1.20 11.86 -10.16
CA SER A 231 0.82 12.92 -9.23
C SER A 231 1.37 14.28 -9.67
N GLN A 232 2.63 14.35 -10.11
CA GLN A 232 3.19 15.59 -10.66
C GLN A 232 2.44 16.05 -11.91
N ALA A 233 2.15 15.12 -12.82
CA ALA A 233 1.41 15.42 -14.04
C ALA A 233 0.02 16.00 -13.73
N MET A 234 -0.67 15.44 -12.72
CA MET A 234 -1.97 15.92 -12.27
C MET A 234 -1.90 17.32 -11.65
N ASN A 235 -0.95 17.56 -10.74
CA ASN A 235 -0.81 18.83 -10.04
C ASN A 235 -0.61 19.99 -11.04
N ARG A 236 0.20 19.77 -12.08
CA ARG A 236 0.43 20.77 -13.14
C ARG A 236 -0.76 20.93 -14.08
N THR A 237 -1.65 19.95 -14.16
CA THR A 237 -2.87 20.02 -15.00
C THR A 237 -3.93 20.91 -14.36
N GLU A 238 -4.07 20.85 -13.04
CA GLU A 238 -4.96 21.75 -12.27
C GLU A 238 -4.51 23.22 -12.40
N TYR A 239 -3.20 23.50 -12.38
CA TYR A 239 -2.67 24.85 -12.62
C TYR A 239 -2.98 25.40 -14.01
N HIS A 240 -3.02 24.56 -15.06
CA HIS A 240 -3.34 25.03 -16.42
C HIS A 240 -4.85 25.25 -16.65
N GLN A 241 -5.74 24.64 -15.87
CA GLN A 241 -7.17 24.97 -15.94
C GLN A 241 -7.44 26.36 -15.30
N CYS A 242 -6.76 26.72 -14.21
CA CYS A 242 -6.90 28.05 -13.61
C CYS A 242 -6.24 29.19 -14.41
N THR A 243 -5.16 28.94 -15.17
CA THR A 243 -4.54 30.02 -15.96
C THR A 243 -5.22 30.29 -17.30
N VAL A 244 -5.98 29.33 -17.85
CA VAL A 244 -6.69 29.56 -19.13
C VAL A 244 -7.99 30.36 -18.90
N GLU A 245 -8.61 30.29 -17.72
CA GLU A 245 -9.76 31.14 -17.38
C GLU A 245 -9.37 32.59 -17.04
N HIS A 246 -8.09 32.87 -16.74
CA HIS A 246 -7.60 34.22 -16.41
C HIS A 246 -6.82 34.92 -17.53
N LEU A 247 -6.66 34.30 -18.69
CA LEU A 247 -6.06 34.93 -19.88
C LEU A 247 -7.08 35.17 -21.00
N GLY A 248 -8.33 35.46 -20.62
CA GLY A 248 -9.27 36.18 -21.47
C GLY A 248 -8.80 37.62 -21.70
N PHE A 249 -7.70 37.78 -22.44
CA PHE A 249 -7.35 39.04 -23.07
C PHE A 249 -8.22 39.20 -24.31
N SER A 250 -9.19 40.08 -24.19
CA SER A 250 -9.91 40.69 -25.29
C SER A 250 -8.92 41.39 -26.22
N PHE A 251 -8.93 41.00 -27.49
CA PHE A 251 -8.76 41.91 -28.62
C PHE A 251 -9.84 41.57 -29.64
#